data_AF-A0A2T1CLK7-F1
#
_entry.id   AF-A0A2T1CLK7-F1
#
_cell.length_a   1.000
_cell.length_b   1.000
_cell.length_c   1.000
_cell.angle_alpha   90.00
_cell.angle_beta   90.00
_cell.angle_gamma   90.00
#
_symmetry.space_group_name_H-M   'P 1'
#
loop_
_entity.id
_entity.type
_entity.pdbx_description
1 polymer ?
#
loop_
_entity_poly.entity_id
_entity_poly.type
_entity_poly.pdbx_seq_one_letter_code
_entity_poly.pdbx_strand_id
1 'polypeptide(L)'
;MKNLEERGHLLTEQVNANSENLDQLSSIELVDLFNREDAQTLSAIASAREQLARAIDIGAESLRQGGRLFYVGAGTSGRLGVLDAAECPPTFCTPPEL
;
A
#
# COMPACT_ATOMS: atom_id res chain seq x y z
N MET A 1 -28.77 10.40 -0.03
CA MET A 1 -27.53 9.60 -0.19
C MET A 1 -27.12 9.72 -1.64
N LYS A 2 -25.95 10.31 -1.92
CA LYS A 2 -25.34 10.19 -3.27
C LYS A 2 -25.23 8.70 -3.59
N ASN A 3 -25.56 8.32 -4.82
CA ASN A 3 -25.64 6.94 -5.24
C ASN A 3 -24.30 6.24 -4.94
N LEU A 4 -24.27 5.34 -3.94
CA LEU A 4 -23.04 4.66 -3.50
C LEU A 4 -22.40 3.81 -4.62
N GLU A 5 -23.15 3.60 -5.70
CA GLU A 5 -22.79 2.81 -6.87
C GLU A 5 -21.85 3.55 -7.84
N GLU A 6 -21.84 4.90 -7.84
CA GLU A 6 -21.03 5.67 -8.78
C GLU A 6 -19.61 5.92 -8.27
N ARG A 7 -18.67 5.04 -8.66
CA ARG A 7 -17.27 5.06 -8.18
C ARG A 7 -16.27 5.72 -9.12
N GLY A 8 -16.65 6.05 -10.36
CA GLY A 8 -15.71 6.55 -11.39
C GLY A 8 -15.04 7.90 -11.08
N HIS A 9 -15.52 8.64 -10.07
CA HIS A 9 -14.86 9.86 -9.59
C HIS A 9 -13.66 9.58 -8.67
N LEU A 10 -13.56 8.37 -8.10
CA LEU A 10 -12.44 7.95 -7.27
C LEU A 10 -11.20 7.77 -8.15
N LEU A 11 -10.07 8.34 -7.72
CA LEU A 11 -8.81 8.24 -8.47
C LEU A 11 -8.44 6.78 -8.80
N THR A 12 -8.66 5.85 -7.88
CA THR A 12 -8.34 4.42 -8.05
C THR A 12 -9.18 3.71 -9.12
N GLU A 13 -10.29 4.32 -9.56
CA GLU A 13 -11.20 3.76 -10.56
C GLU A 13 -11.11 4.52 -11.90
N GLN A 14 -10.23 5.52 -12.00
CA GLN A 14 -10.01 6.28 -13.23
C GLN A 14 -9.04 5.54 -14.17
N VAL A 15 -9.23 5.74 -15.47
CA VAL A 15 -8.33 5.22 -16.49
C VAL A 15 -7.03 6.03 -16.48
N ASN A 16 -5.89 5.35 -16.52
CA ASN A 16 -4.61 6.00 -16.71
C ASN A 16 -4.43 6.37 -18.20
N ALA A 17 -4.29 7.67 -18.49
CA ALA A 17 -4.10 8.17 -19.85
C ALA A 17 -2.83 7.63 -20.54
N ASN A 18 -1.82 7.25 -19.75
CA ASN A 18 -0.58 6.66 -20.29
C ASN A 18 -0.77 5.21 -20.78
N SER A 19 -1.94 4.61 -20.56
CA SER A 19 -2.24 3.22 -20.87
C SER A 19 -3.52 3.04 -21.69
N GLU A 20 -3.93 4.05 -22.47
CA GLU A 20 -5.16 3.96 -23.30
C GLU A 20 -5.08 2.84 -24.35
N ASN A 21 -3.89 2.55 -24.87
CA ASN A 21 -3.63 1.49 -25.85
C ASN A 21 -2.88 0.28 -25.26
N LEU A 22 -3.06 0.01 -23.96
CA LEU A 22 -2.29 -1.00 -23.22
C LEU A 22 -2.26 -2.38 -23.89
N ASP A 23 -3.38 -2.81 -24.47
CA ASP A 23 -3.56 -4.11 -25.13
C ASP A 23 -2.84 -4.23 -26.49
N GLN A 24 -2.33 -3.11 -27.02
CA GLN A 24 -1.61 -3.04 -28.29
C GLN A 24 -0.09 -2.96 -28.12
N LEU A 25 0.40 -2.79 -26.88
CA LEU A 25 1.82 -2.68 -26.57
C LEU A 25 2.50 -4.05 -26.66
N SER A 26 3.74 -4.07 -27.14
CA SER A 26 4.62 -5.22 -27.02
C SER A 26 4.99 -5.48 -25.55
N SER A 27 5.49 -6.69 -25.25
CA SER A 27 5.89 -7.04 -23.88
C SER A 27 6.95 -6.09 -23.29
N ILE A 28 7.88 -5.58 -24.12
CA ILE A 28 8.91 -4.64 -23.63
C ILE A 28 8.31 -3.28 -23.30
N GLU A 29 7.39 -2.78 -24.14
CA GLU A 29 6.68 -1.52 -23.90
C GLU A 29 5.78 -1.61 -22.66
N LEU A 30 5.16 -2.77 -22.40
CA LEU A 30 4.40 -3.01 -21.16
C LEU A 30 5.29 -2.92 -19.92
N VAL A 31 6.46 -3.57 -19.95
CA VAL A 31 7.42 -3.52 -18.85
C VAL A 31 7.92 -2.09 -18.63
N ASP A 32 8.25 -1.35 -19.69
CA ASP A 32 8.69 0.04 -19.60
C ASP A 32 7.60 0.96 -19.04
N LEU A 33 6.34 0.76 -19.45
CA LEU A 33 5.19 1.47 -18.93
C LEU A 33 5.00 1.19 -17.43
N PHE A 34 5.00 -0.08 -17.01
CA PHE A 34 4.81 -0.43 -15.60
C PHE A 34 5.93 0.11 -14.71
N ASN A 35 7.19 -0.01 -15.12
CA ASN A 35 8.31 0.55 -14.35
C ASN A 35 8.19 2.08 -14.19
N ARG A 36 7.71 2.78 -15.22
CA ARG A 36 7.49 4.23 -15.15
C ARG A 36 6.38 4.59 -14.16
N GLU A 37 5.28 3.84 -14.13
CA GLU A 37 4.19 4.06 -13.17
C GLU A 37 4.62 3.68 -11.74
N ASP A 38 5.36 2.58 -11.57
CA ASP A 38 5.88 2.14 -10.26
C ASP A 38 6.80 3.18 -9.63
N ALA A 39 7.61 3.88 -10.43
CA ALA A 39 8.48 4.96 -9.96
C ALA A 39 7.69 6.09 -9.26
N GLN A 40 6.43 6.32 -9.63
CA GLN A 40 5.57 7.32 -8.97
C GLN A 40 5.25 6.95 -7.52
N THR A 41 5.24 5.65 -7.20
CA THR A 41 5.01 5.13 -5.84
C THR A 41 6.04 5.70 -4.86
N LEU A 42 7.31 5.77 -5.26
CA LEU A 42 8.37 6.33 -4.41
C LEU A 42 8.15 7.82 -4.13
N SER A 43 7.68 8.58 -5.12
CA SER A 43 7.33 10.00 -4.94
C SER A 43 6.14 10.18 -4.01
N ALA A 44 5.12 9.33 -4.13
CA ALA A 44 3.95 9.34 -3.24
C ALA A 44 4.34 9.02 -1.79
N ILE A 45 5.18 8.00 -1.56
CA ILE A 45 5.71 7.65 -0.24
C ILE A 45 6.51 8.82 0.35
N ALA A 46 7.40 9.43 -0.44
CA ALA A 46 8.20 10.58 0.00
C ALA A 46 7.34 11.79 0.37
N SER A 47 6.20 11.95 -0.29
CA SER A 47 5.21 13.00 0.01
C SER A 47 4.40 12.71 1.28
N ALA A 48 4.21 11.43 1.63
CA ALA A 48 3.52 11.00 2.85
C ALA A 48 4.43 10.88 4.09
N ARG A 49 5.70 11.30 3.99
CA ARG A 49 6.74 11.06 5.01
C ARG A 49 6.36 11.51 6.43
N GLU A 50 5.64 12.63 6.58
CA GLU A 50 5.28 13.16 7.89
C GLU A 50 4.19 12.32 8.56
N GLN A 51 3.21 11.85 7.79
CA GLN A 51 2.16 10.95 8.27
C GLN A 51 2.75 9.57 8.61
N LEU A 52 3.67 9.07 7.77
CA LEU A 52 4.38 7.82 8.02
C LEU A 52 5.23 7.90 9.30
N ALA A 53 6.01 8.97 9.48
CA ALA A 53 6.80 9.19 10.70
C ALA A 53 5.91 9.21 11.95
N ARG A 54 4.77 9.93 11.89
CA ARG A 54 3.81 9.96 12.99
C ARG A 54 3.22 8.58 13.30
N ALA A 55 2.89 7.79 12.28
CA ALA A 55 2.37 6.44 12.48
C ALA A 55 3.40 5.53 13.16
N ILE A 56 4.68 5.65 12.77
CA ILE A 56 5.80 4.94 13.40
C ILE A 56 5.92 5.33 14.87
N ASP A 57 5.91 6.64 15.19
CA ASP A 57 6.04 7.11 16.58
C ASP A 57 4.90 6.58 17.46
N ILE A 58 3.66 6.63 16.98
CA ILE A 58 2.48 6.11 17.69
C ILE A 58 2.57 4.58 17.87
N GLY A 59 2.95 3.86 16.82
CA GLY A 59 3.11 2.41 16.86
C GLY A 59 4.19 2.00 17.86
N ALA A 60 5.37 2.62 17.79
CA ALA A 60 6.48 2.36 18.69
C ALA A 60 6.12 2.64 20.16
N GLU A 61 5.40 3.74 20.43
CA GLU A 61 4.91 4.05 21.77
C GLU A 61 3.98 2.95 22.28
N SER A 62 3.00 2.54 21.47
CA SER A 62 2.04 1.49 21.82
C SER A 62 2.76 0.19 22.18
N LEU A 63 3.68 -0.25 21.33
CA LEU A 63 4.45 -1.49 21.55
C LEU A 63 5.32 -1.40 22.82
N ARG A 64 5.93 -0.23 23.10
CA ARG A 64 6.71 -0.02 24.33
C ARG A 64 5.86 -0.10 25.59
N GLN A 65 4.58 0.25 25.50
CA GLN A 65 3.62 0.13 26.60
C GLN A 65 2.99 -1.27 26.72
N GLY A 66 3.47 -2.26 25.95
CA GLY A 66 2.93 -3.62 25.93
C GLY A 66 1.66 -3.76 25.08
N GLY A 67 1.38 -2.78 24.22
CA GLY A 67 0.34 -2.84 23.21
C GLY A 67 0.69 -3.76 22.04
N ARG A 68 -0.20 -3.77 21.04
CA ARG A 68 -0.10 -4.61 19.84
C ARG A 68 -0.43 -3.83 18.58
N LEU A 69 0.08 -4.28 17.43
CA LEU A 69 -0.20 -3.66 16.12
C LEU A 69 -1.12 -4.55 15.30
N PHE A 70 -2.26 -4.01 14.87
CA PHE A 70 -3.24 -4.75 14.07
C PHE A 70 -3.37 -4.16 12.67
N TYR A 71 -3.13 -4.98 11.65
CA TYR A 71 -3.51 -4.70 10.27
C TYR A 71 -4.89 -5.27 9.95
N VAL A 72 -5.76 -4.47 9.35
CA VAL A 72 -7.12 -4.87 8.98
C VAL A 72 -7.40 -4.47 7.54
N GLY A 73 -7.82 -5.42 6.71
CA GLY A 73 -8.12 -5.17 5.30
C GLY A 73 -8.67 -6.40 4.57
N ALA A 74 -9.09 -6.21 3.33
CA ALA A 74 -9.58 -7.27 2.44
C ALA A 74 -8.69 -7.40 1.19
N GLY A 75 -8.77 -8.55 0.51
CA GLY A 75 -8.05 -8.78 -0.75
C GLY A 75 -6.54 -8.57 -0.62
N THR A 76 -5.95 -7.87 -1.59
CA THR A 76 -4.49 -7.58 -1.62
C THR A 76 -4.02 -6.83 -0.37
N SER A 77 -4.76 -5.80 0.08
CA SER A 77 -4.37 -5.02 1.25
C SER A 77 -4.31 -5.86 2.53
N GLY A 78 -5.30 -6.75 2.74
CA GLY A 78 -5.30 -7.66 3.89
C GLY A 78 -4.12 -8.65 3.85
N ARG A 79 -3.81 -9.19 2.67
CA ARG A 79 -2.67 -10.12 2.49
C ARG A 79 -1.32 -9.45 2.71
N LEU A 80 -1.15 -8.18 2.32
CA LEU A 80 0.07 -7.42 2.62
C LEU A 80 0.25 -7.20 4.13
N GLY A 81 -0.84 -6.94 4.86
CA GLY A 81 -0.78 -6.87 6.33
C GLY A 81 -0.37 -8.20 6.96
N VAL A 82 -0.90 -9.33 6.48
CA VAL A 82 -0.48 -10.66 6.94
C VAL A 82 1.00 -10.93 6.63
N LEU A 83 1.46 -10.53 5.44
CA LEU A 83 2.86 -10.69 5.03
C LEU A 83 3.81 -9.94 5.98
N ASP A 84 3.55 -8.65 6.23
CA ASP A 84 4.38 -7.81 7.11
C ASP A 84 4.39 -8.34 8.56
N ALA A 85 3.23 -8.70 9.11
CA ALA A 85 3.14 -9.25 10.46
C ALA A 85 3.87 -10.60 10.60
N ALA A 86 3.83 -11.46 9.58
CA ALA A 86 4.49 -12.76 9.59
C ALA A 86 6.03 -12.66 9.58
N GLU A 87 6.58 -11.55 9.07
CA GLU A 87 8.03 -11.30 9.04
C GLU A 87 8.55 -10.75 10.38
N CYS A 88 7.69 -10.21 11.25
CA CYS A 88 8.10 -9.61 12.52
C CYS A 88 8.74 -10.62 13.51
N PRO A 89 8.17 -11.83 13.76
CA PRO A 89 8.79 -12.79 14.66
C PRO A 89 10.19 -13.25 14.24
N PRO A 90 10.44 -13.71 12.99
CA PRO A 90 11.78 -14.15 12.59
C PRO A 90 12.79 -13.01 12.44
N THR A 91 12.35 -11.79 12.13
CA THR A 91 13.26 -10.64 11.90
C THR A 91 13.66 -9.95 13.20
N PHE A 92 12.71 -9.81 14.13
CA PHE A 92 12.90 -9.01 15.35
C PHE A 92 12.74 -9.82 16.65
N CYS A 93 12.59 -11.15 16.56
CA CYS A 93 12.39 -12.04 17.71
C CYS A 93 11.15 -11.67 18.56
N THR A 94 10.11 -11.15 17.91
CA THR A 94 8.87 -10.74 18.57
C THR A 94 7.94 -11.94 18.80
N PRO A 95 7.07 -11.92 19.84
CA PRO A 95 5.99 -12.89 19.95
C PRO A 95 5.06 -12.83 18.73
N PRO A 96 4.52 -13.96 18.24
CA PRO A 96 3.57 -13.96 17.13
C PRO A 96 2.29 -13.15 17.37
N GLU A 97 1.99 -12.86 18.64
CA GLU A 97 0.82 -12.09 19.06
C GLU A 97 1.05 -10.57 19.13
N LEU A 98 2.26 -10.07 18.81
CA LEU A 98 2.60 -8.65 18.79
C LEU A 98 1.73 -7.86 17.79
#